data_AF-A0A7W1SXL6-F1
#
_entry.id   AF-A0A7W1SXL6-F1
#
_cell.length_a   1.000
_cell.length_b   1.000
_cell.length_c   1.000
_cell.angle_alpha   90.00
_cell.angle_beta   90.00
_cell.angle_gamma   90.00
#
_symmetry.space_group_name_H-M   'P 1'
#
loop_
_entity.id
_entity.type
_entity.pdbx_description
1 polymer ?
#
loop_
_entity_poly.entity_id
_entity_poly.type
_entity_poly.pdbx_seq_one_letter_code
_entity_poly.pdbx_strand_id
1 'polypeptide(L)'
;MLVSVIADGIAMVLMPHASIMTEKLARRGLRIHQDYETDVLGQVTVAETMDRDIPQVLSTMRLSDLAQRIAEHDPEFAGHEGMVILNEQGQLSGIITRGDVLRALREAGGDCTVLEAGTQAVVVAFPDESLHDASRKMLAADVGRLPVVDPQSPHHVLGYLGRRNVMAARLHRMNEEGIREPGWVKRFSRAH
;
A
#
# COMPACT_ATOMS: atom_id res chain seq x y z
N MET A 1 37.14 -27.68 -2.13
CA MET A 1 37.13 -26.27 -2.57
C MET A 1 36.88 -26.17 -4.06
N LEU A 2 37.77 -26.64 -4.94
CA LEU A 2 37.53 -26.58 -6.40
C LEU A 2 36.31 -27.40 -6.84
N VAL A 3 36.17 -28.63 -6.33
CA VAL A 3 35.03 -29.53 -6.65
C VAL A 3 33.70 -28.93 -6.20
N SER A 4 33.67 -28.31 -5.00
CA SER A 4 32.45 -27.67 -4.47
C SER A 4 32.04 -26.45 -5.30
N VAL A 5 33.00 -25.64 -5.76
CA VAL A 5 32.72 -24.47 -6.62
C VAL A 5 32.24 -24.88 -8.00
N ILE A 6 32.84 -25.92 -8.60
CA ILE A 6 32.41 -26.45 -9.91
C ILE A 6 31.01 -27.06 -9.82
N ALA A 7 30.73 -27.81 -8.76
CA ALA A 7 29.40 -28.40 -8.52
C ALA A 7 28.33 -27.31 -8.37
N ASP A 8 28.64 -26.24 -7.63
CA ASP A 8 27.73 -25.10 -7.43
C ASP A 8 27.48 -24.34 -8.73
N GLY A 9 28.53 -24.10 -9.54
CA GLY A 9 28.39 -23.48 -10.86
C GLY A 9 27.54 -24.30 -11.84
N ILE A 10 27.69 -25.64 -11.84
CA ILE A 10 26.86 -26.54 -12.66
C ILE A 10 25.40 -26.52 -12.18
N ALA A 11 25.19 -26.51 -10.85
CA ALA A 11 23.85 -26.42 -10.27
C ALA A 11 23.15 -25.11 -10.69
N MET A 12 23.87 -23.98 -10.69
CA MET A 12 23.34 -22.67 -11.08
C MET A 12 22.90 -22.62 -12.56
N VAL A 13 23.59 -23.35 -13.44
CA VAL A 13 23.25 -23.43 -14.89
C VAL A 13 22.05 -24.35 -15.14
N LEU A 14 21.96 -25.48 -14.43
CA LEU A 14 20.92 -26.49 -14.63
C LEU A 14 19.62 -26.19 -13.86
N MET A 15 19.70 -25.42 -12.77
CA MET A 15 18.56 -25.07 -11.92
C MET A 15 18.45 -23.54 -11.76
N PRO A 16 18.09 -22.79 -12.83
CA PRO A 16 18.09 -21.33 -12.82
C PRO A 16 17.00 -20.69 -11.93
N HIS A 17 16.07 -21.48 -11.38
CA HIS A 17 14.90 -20.97 -10.64
C HIS A 17 14.64 -21.66 -9.29
N ALA A 18 15.52 -22.57 -8.84
CA ALA A 18 15.42 -23.25 -7.55
C ALA A 18 16.79 -23.81 -7.13
N SER A 19 17.05 -23.98 -5.82
CA SER A 19 18.17 -24.81 -5.37
C SER A 19 17.75 -26.26 -5.19
N ILE A 20 18.74 -27.14 -5.03
CA ILE A 20 18.54 -28.54 -4.66
C ILE A 20 17.62 -28.68 -3.43
N MET A 21 17.68 -27.75 -2.46
CA MET A 21 16.83 -27.74 -1.27
C MET A 21 15.40 -27.25 -1.53
N THR A 22 15.19 -26.36 -2.51
CA THR A 22 13.88 -25.71 -2.75
C THR A 22 13.12 -26.29 -3.95
N GLU A 23 13.74 -27.11 -4.79
CA GLU A 23 13.13 -27.76 -5.96
C GLU A 23 11.87 -28.59 -5.60
N LYS A 24 11.86 -29.26 -4.44
CA LYS A 24 10.69 -30.04 -3.99
C LYS A 24 9.49 -29.14 -3.64
N LEU A 25 9.74 -27.92 -3.19
CA LEU A 25 8.71 -26.91 -2.93
C LEU A 25 8.30 -26.20 -4.22
N ALA A 26 9.26 -25.91 -5.12
CA ALA A 26 8.99 -25.36 -6.45
C ALA A 26 8.06 -26.25 -7.28
N ARG A 27 8.24 -27.58 -7.23
CA ARG A 27 7.33 -28.56 -7.86
C ARG A 27 5.91 -28.57 -7.30
N ARG A 28 5.70 -28.04 -6.10
CA ARG A 28 4.38 -27.84 -5.49
C ARG A 28 3.81 -26.44 -5.76
N GLY A 29 4.43 -25.68 -6.67
CA GLY A 29 4.05 -24.32 -7.01
C GLY A 29 4.54 -23.26 -6.02
N LEU A 30 5.22 -23.65 -4.95
CA LEU A 30 5.79 -22.72 -3.96
C LEU A 30 7.16 -22.26 -4.44
N ARG A 31 7.20 -21.10 -5.10
CA ARG A 31 8.45 -20.45 -5.50
C ARG A 31 9.13 -19.84 -4.29
N ILE A 32 10.09 -20.56 -3.72
CA ILE A 32 11.02 -20.04 -2.72
C ILE A 32 12.04 -19.20 -3.49
N HIS A 33 11.85 -17.88 -3.48
CA HIS A 33 12.74 -16.94 -4.15
C HIS A 33 14.10 -17.03 -3.45
N GLN A 34 15.08 -17.57 -4.17
CA GLN A 34 16.44 -17.89 -3.69
C GLN A 34 17.36 -16.68 -3.64
N ASP A 35 16.93 -15.57 -4.23
CA ASP A 35 17.67 -14.32 -4.18
C ASP A 35 17.39 -13.64 -2.84
N TYR A 36 18.44 -13.05 -2.27
CA TYR A 36 18.38 -12.02 -1.23
C TYR A 36 17.63 -10.76 -1.73
N GLU A 37 16.49 -10.91 -2.40
CA GLU A 37 15.61 -9.81 -2.70
C GLU A 37 14.95 -9.41 -1.39
N THR A 38 15.47 -8.32 -0.84
CA THR A 38 14.86 -7.57 0.25
C THR A 38 13.37 -7.42 0.00
N ASP A 39 12.53 -7.84 0.96
CA ASP A 39 11.11 -7.53 0.94
C ASP A 39 10.96 -6.00 0.91
N VAL A 40 10.72 -5.46 -0.29
CA VAL A 40 10.63 -4.03 -0.55
C VAL A 40 9.61 -3.39 0.37
N LEU A 41 8.48 -4.07 0.60
CA LEU A 41 7.42 -3.57 1.46
C LEU A 41 7.75 -3.73 2.95
N GLY A 42 8.62 -4.67 3.30
CA GLY A 42 9.13 -4.84 4.66
C GLY A 42 10.14 -3.77 5.09
N GLN A 43 10.74 -3.04 4.14
CA GLN A 43 11.77 -2.02 4.41
C GLN A 43 11.25 -0.59 4.36
N VAL A 44 10.15 -0.35 3.65
CA VAL A 44 9.52 0.97 3.52
C VAL A 44 8.47 1.13 4.60
N THR A 45 8.52 2.24 5.32
CA THR A 45 7.53 2.57 6.35
C THR A 45 6.28 3.21 5.75
N VAL A 46 5.16 3.14 6.48
CA VAL A 46 3.93 3.85 6.11
C VAL A 46 4.18 5.36 5.99
N ALA A 47 4.94 5.95 6.92
CA ALA A 47 5.23 7.38 6.93
C ALA A 47 5.93 7.90 5.67
N GLU A 48 6.74 7.06 5.01
CA GLU A 48 7.48 7.41 3.80
C GLU A 48 6.59 7.54 2.56
N THR A 49 5.42 6.89 2.56
CA THR A 49 4.58 6.77 1.36
C THR A 49 3.14 7.20 1.54
N MET A 50 2.68 7.39 2.79
CA MET A 50 1.35 7.89 3.08
C MET A 50 1.11 9.27 2.45
N ASP A 51 -0.14 9.48 1.99
CA ASP A 51 -0.60 10.80 1.62
C ASP A 51 -0.92 11.60 2.89
N ARG A 52 -0.36 12.80 2.98
CA ARG A 52 -0.61 13.74 4.09
C ARG A 52 -1.76 14.70 3.78
N ASP A 53 -2.04 14.89 2.51
CA ASP A 53 -3.22 15.63 2.05
C ASP A 53 -4.40 14.66 2.03
N ILE A 54 -5.21 14.72 3.08
CA ILE A 54 -6.34 13.82 3.28
C ILE A 54 -7.59 14.65 3.25
N PRO A 55 -8.56 14.35 2.38
CA PRO A 55 -9.86 14.98 2.45
C PRO A 55 -10.56 14.55 3.73
N GLN A 56 -11.03 15.54 4.48
CA GLN A 56 -11.71 15.34 5.75
C GLN A 56 -13.16 15.78 5.61
N VAL A 57 -14.08 15.01 6.18
CA VAL A 57 -15.50 15.37 6.24
C VAL A 57 -15.99 15.28 7.67
N LEU A 58 -16.88 16.18 8.07
CA LEU A 58 -17.50 16.13 9.39
C LEU A 58 -18.51 14.99 9.46
N SER A 59 -18.56 14.29 10.60
CA SER A 59 -19.49 13.18 10.84
C SER A 59 -20.96 13.58 10.69
N THR A 60 -21.28 14.85 10.92
CA THR A 60 -22.62 15.43 10.83
C THR A 60 -22.97 15.90 9.42
N MET A 61 -22.02 15.91 8.47
CA MET A 61 -22.26 16.31 7.10
C MET A 61 -23.30 15.40 6.44
N ARG A 62 -24.25 16.01 5.71
CA ARG A 62 -25.25 15.25 4.94
C ARG A 62 -24.58 14.57 3.76
N LEU A 63 -25.00 13.35 3.46
CA LEU A 63 -24.47 12.62 2.31
C LEU A 63 -24.77 13.34 0.98
N SER A 64 -25.95 13.97 0.87
CA SER A 64 -26.35 14.79 -0.28
C SER A 64 -25.33 15.90 -0.59
N ASP A 65 -24.84 16.56 0.45
CA ASP A 65 -23.94 17.71 0.31
C ASP A 65 -22.56 17.24 -0.16
N LEU A 66 -22.07 16.13 0.40
CA LEU A 66 -20.84 15.51 -0.06
C LEU A 66 -20.97 15.03 -1.52
N ALA A 67 -22.09 14.40 -1.86
CA ALA A 67 -22.34 13.94 -3.22
C ALA A 67 -22.38 15.10 -4.23
N GLN A 68 -23.02 16.21 -3.86
CA GLN A 68 -23.06 17.42 -4.67
C GLN A 68 -21.65 17.98 -4.90
N ARG A 69 -20.84 18.12 -3.84
CA ARG A 69 -19.45 18.61 -3.96
C ARG A 69 -18.60 17.72 -4.86
N ILE A 70 -18.76 16.39 -4.76
CA ILE A 70 -18.07 15.44 -5.64
C ILE A 70 -18.52 15.63 -7.10
N ALA A 71 -19.82 15.83 -7.35
CA ALA A 71 -20.38 16.03 -8.68
C ALA A 71 -19.96 17.38 -9.30
N GLU A 72 -19.78 18.40 -8.48
CA GLU A 72 -19.29 19.73 -8.87
C GLU A 72 -17.77 19.77 -9.07
N HIS A 73 -17.08 18.64 -8.96
CA HIS A 73 -15.62 18.53 -9.07
C HIS A 73 -14.87 19.45 -8.09
N ASP A 74 -15.39 19.59 -6.86
CA ASP A 74 -14.70 20.30 -5.78
C ASP A 74 -13.27 19.76 -5.65
N PRO A 75 -12.21 20.59 -5.79
CA PRO A 75 -10.82 20.16 -5.73
C PRO A 75 -10.47 19.35 -4.48
N GLU A 76 -11.14 19.61 -3.36
CA GLU A 76 -10.93 18.90 -2.09
C GLU A 76 -11.30 17.41 -2.22
N PHE A 77 -12.33 17.07 -3.00
CA PHE A 77 -12.87 15.70 -3.10
C PHE A 77 -12.67 15.06 -4.49
N ALA A 78 -12.50 15.86 -5.55
CA ALA A 78 -12.51 15.41 -6.94
C ALA A 78 -11.39 14.41 -7.28
N GLY A 79 -10.21 14.58 -6.68
CA GLY A 79 -9.06 13.68 -6.89
C GLY A 79 -9.05 12.44 -6.00
N HIS A 80 -9.96 12.35 -5.03
CA HIS A 80 -9.85 11.42 -3.92
C HIS A 80 -10.89 10.32 -3.97
N GLU A 81 -10.43 9.08 -3.77
CA GLU A 81 -11.28 7.89 -3.76
C GLU A 81 -11.99 7.69 -2.41
N GLY A 82 -11.55 8.38 -1.36
CA GLY A 82 -12.15 8.31 -0.02
C GLY A 82 -11.68 9.45 0.87
N MET A 83 -12.45 9.64 1.93
CA MET A 83 -12.35 10.74 2.86
C MET A 83 -12.40 10.20 4.29
N VAL A 84 -11.59 10.76 5.18
CA VAL A 84 -11.70 10.45 6.61
C VAL A 84 -12.84 11.24 7.23
N ILE A 85 -13.60 10.58 8.08
CA ILE A 85 -14.73 11.20 8.79
C ILE A 85 -14.25 11.59 10.17
N LEU A 86 -14.35 12.87 10.51
CA LEU A 86 -13.98 13.41 11.81
C LEU A 86 -15.22 13.84 12.59
N ASN A 87 -15.21 13.66 13.91
CA ASN A 87 -16.22 14.27 14.77
C ASN A 87 -15.96 15.77 14.97
N GLU A 88 -16.83 16.42 15.73
CA GLU A 88 -16.71 17.85 16.09
C GLU A 88 -15.45 18.18 16.89
N GLN A 89 -14.83 17.18 17.53
CA GLN A 89 -13.56 17.30 18.26
C GLN A 89 -12.33 17.08 17.36
N GLY A 90 -12.52 16.87 16.04
CA GLY A 90 -11.44 16.61 15.09
C GLY A 90 -10.85 15.19 15.19
N GLN A 91 -11.58 14.27 15.81
CA GLN A 91 -11.15 12.88 16.03
C GLN A 91 -11.73 11.94 14.96
N LEU A 92 -10.91 10.97 14.54
CA LEU A 92 -11.31 9.93 13.58
C LEU A 92 -12.55 9.18 14.09
N SER A 93 -13.62 9.25 13.30
CA SER A 93 -14.90 8.57 13.55
C SER A 93 -15.22 7.53 12.48
N GLY A 94 -14.57 7.58 11.33
CA GLY A 94 -14.77 6.61 10.26
C GLY A 94 -14.10 7.00 8.96
N ILE A 95 -14.49 6.29 7.89
CA ILE A 95 -14.06 6.57 6.52
C ILE A 95 -15.25 6.41 5.58
N ILE A 96 -15.33 7.26 4.55
CA ILE A 96 -16.29 7.11 3.47
C ILE A 96 -15.58 7.08 2.12
N THR A 97 -16.01 6.20 1.23
CA THR A 97 -15.48 6.09 -0.13
C THR A 97 -16.49 6.57 -1.16
N ARG A 98 -16.04 6.85 -2.40
CA ARG A 98 -16.96 7.12 -3.52
C ARG A 98 -17.96 5.99 -3.74
N GLY A 99 -17.52 4.74 -3.54
CA GLY A 99 -18.39 3.57 -3.60
C GLY A 99 -19.50 3.60 -2.55
N ASP A 100 -19.18 4.00 -1.31
CA ASP A 100 -20.16 4.16 -0.23
C ASP A 100 -21.17 5.26 -0.54
N VAL A 101 -20.71 6.40 -1.04
CA VAL A 101 -21.58 7.50 -1.47
C VAL A 101 -22.56 7.03 -2.54
N LEU A 102 -22.06 6.39 -3.60
CA LEU A 102 -22.91 5.88 -4.69
C LEU A 102 -23.90 4.81 -4.21
N ARG A 103 -23.47 3.92 -3.31
CA ARG A 103 -24.31 2.89 -2.70
C ARG A 103 -25.44 3.52 -1.88
N ALA A 104 -25.10 4.40 -0.95
CA ALA A 104 -26.07 5.02 -0.06
C ALA A 104 -27.04 5.98 -0.79
N LEU A 105 -26.61 6.66 -1.85
CA LEU A 105 -27.52 7.41 -2.73
C LEU A 105 -28.57 6.52 -3.40
N ARG A 106 -28.17 5.32 -3.84
CA ARG A 106 -29.09 4.35 -4.47
C ARG A 106 -30.07 3.72 -3.47
N GLU A 107 -29.61 3.45 -2.26
CA GLU A 107 -30.38 2.72 -1.24
C GLU A 107 -31.29 3.65 -0.41
N ALA A 108 -30.81 4.83 -0.05
CA ALA A 108 -31.43 5.72 0.93
C ALA A 108 -31.65 7.16 0.42
N GLY A 109 -31.44 7.43 -0.88
CA GLY A 109 -31.71 8.74 -1.48
C GLY A 109 -30.82 9.89 -1.01
N GLY A 110 -29.81 9.62 -0.18
CA GLY A 110 -28.93 10.65 0.37
C GLY A 110 -29.38 11.27 1.70
N ASP A 111 -30.43 10.73 2.33
CA ASP A 111 -31.02 11.32 3.53
C ASP A 111 -30.31 11.01 4.86
N CYS A 112 -29.16 10.36 4.79
CA CYS A 112 -28.31 10.05 5.94
C CYS A 112 -27.08 10.97 6.01
N THR A 113 -26.34 10.86 7.10
CA THR A 113 -25.03 11.49 7.28
C THR A 113 -23.94 10.69 6.60
N VAL A 114 -22.79 11.32 6.36
CA VAL A 114 -21.58 10.63 5.86
C VAL A 114 -21.12 9.53 6.82
N LEU A 115 -21.33 9.69 8.12
CA LEU A 115 -20.95 8.69 9.14
C LEU A 115 -21.84 7.43 9.07
N GLU A 116 -23.11 7.59 8.74
CA GLU A 116 -24.05 6.47 8.56
C GLU A 116 -23.82 5.74 7.24
N ALA A 117 -23.45 6.47 6.18
CA ALA A 117 -23.13 5.87 4.89
C ALA A 117 -21.75 5.20 4.85
N GLY A 118 -20.79 5.71 5.63
CA GLY A 118 -19.42 5.25 5.68
C GLY A 118 -19.19 4.05 6.63
N THR A 119 -17.92 3.68 6.76
CA THR A 119 -17.46 2.66 7.70
C THR A 119 -16.94 3.32 8.99
N GLN A 120 -17.54 2.97 10.13
CA GLN A 120 -17.17 3.54 11.44
C GLN A 120 -16.02 2.77 12.12
N ALA A 121 -16.04 1.44 12.03
CA ALA A 121 -15.00 0.58 12.59
C ALA A 121 -13.80 0.51 11.64
N VAL A 122 -13.01 1.59 11.60
CA VAL A 122 -11.85 1.70 10.72
C VAL A 122 -10.65 0.96 11.27
N VAL A 123 -10.08 0.07 10.45
CA VAL A 123 -8.74 -0.46 10.67
C VAL A 123 -7.74 0.63 10.29
N VAL A 124 -6.79 0.89 11.19
CA VAL A 124 -5.80 1.96 11.05
C VAL A 124 -4.39 1.40 10.89
N ALA A 125 -3.52 2.21 10.28
CA ALA A 125 -2.09 2.00 10.24
C ALA A 125 -1.37 3.01 11.13
N PHE A 126 -0.13 2.69 11.51
CA PHE A 126 0.76 3.61 12.21
C PHE A 126 1.94 4.01 11.32
N PRO A 127 2.50 5.21 11.49
CA PRO A 127 3.56 5.75 10.62
C PRO A 127 4.83 4.87 10.59
N ASP A 128 5.16 4.21 11.69
CA ASP A 128 6.34 3.37 11.88
C ASP A 128 6.15 1.91 11.43
N GLU A 129 4.94 1.51 11.05
CA GLU A 129 4.68 0.18 10.50
C GLU A 129 5.31 0.01 9.12
N SER A 130 5.69 -1.24 8.80
CA SER A 130 6.10 -1.59 7.45
C SER A 130 4.91 -1.56 6.49
N LEU A 131 5.16 -1.25 5.22
CA LEU A 131 4.14 -1.40 4.18
C LEU A 131 3.67 -2.84 4.01
N HIS A 132 4.52 -3.83 4.32
CA HIS A 132 4.14 -5.23 4.36
C HIS A 132 3.03 -5.49 5.39
N ASP A 133 3.22 -5.00 6.63
CA ASP A 133 2.22 -5.18 7.69
C ASP A 133 0.94 -4.39 7.44
N ALA A 134 1.07 -3.15 6.94
CA ALA A 134 -0.10 -2.36 6.54
C ALA A 134 -0.88 -3.03 5.39
N SER A 135 -0.18 -3.61 4.40
CA SER A 135 -0.81 -4.35 3.30
C SER A 135 -1.53 -5.60 3.80
N ARG A 136 -0.95 -6.31 4.78
CA ARG A 136 -1.61 -7.46 5.43
C ARG A 136 -2.87 -7.04 6.17
N LYS A 137 -2.87 -5.90 6.88
CA LYS A 137 -4.08 -5.33 7.51
C LYS A 137 -5.16 -5.02 6.47
N MET A 138 -4.78 -4.39 5.36
CA MET A 138 -5.72 -4.11 4.25
C MET A 138 -6.39 -5.39 3.74
N LEU A 139 -5.61 -6.43 3.49
CA LEU A 139 -6.12 -7.72 3.01
C LEU A 139 -7.00 -8.41 4.05
N ALA A 140 -6.58 -8.43 5.31
CA ALA A 140 -7.34 -9.08 6.39
C ALA A 140 -8.69 -8.41 6.65
N ALA A 141 -8.78 -7.10 6.47
CA ALA A 141 -10.00 -6.33 6.64
C ALA A 141 -10.80 -6.14 5.33
N ASP A 142 -10.32 -6.69 4.21
CA ASP A 142 -10.86 -6.48 2.85
C ASP A 142 -11.07 -4.99 2.49
N VAL A 143 -10.12 -4.15 2.89
CA VAL A 143 -10.15 -2.71 2.61
C VAL A 143 -9.05 -2.31 1.64
N GLY A 144 -9.32 -1.29 0.83
CA GLY A 144 -8.32 -0.74 -0.10
C GLY A 144 -7.42 0.35 0.50
N ARG A 145 -7.59 0.63 1.79
CA ARG A 145 -7.15 1.87 2.41
C ARG A 145 -7.15 1.82 3.92
N LEU A 146 -6.22 2.54 4.54
CA LEU A 146 -6.08 2.67 5.99
C LEU A 146 -5.83 4.14 6.34
N PRO A 147 -6.64 4.75 7.21
CA PRO A 147 -6.24 5.96 7.90
C PRO A 147 -4.94 5.69 8.68
N VAL A 148 -4.00 6.62 8.62
CA VAL A 148 -2.78 6.59 9.41
C VAL A 148 -2.98 7.52 10.59
N VAL A 149 -2.80 7.01 11.81
CA VAL A 149 -3.05 7.75 13.05
C VAL A 149 -1.79 7.85 13.90
N ASP A 150 -1.79 8.79 14.83
CA ASP A 150 -0.71 8.93 15.81
C ASP A 150 -0.74 7.75 16.80
N PRO A 151 0.37 7.01 16.99
CA PRO A 151 0.45 5.95 18.01
C PRO A 151 0.15 6.44 19.43
N GLN A 152 0.46 7.70 19.75
CA GLN A 152 0.20 8.31 21.06
C GLN A 152 -1.22 8.86 21.17
N SER A 153 -1.89 9.09 20.04
CA SER A 153 -3.26 9.57 19.96
C SER A 153 -3.99 8.88 18.81
N PRO A 154 -4.53 7.65 19.02
CA PRO A 154 -5.11 6.83 17.96
C PRO A 154 -6.32 7.44 17.24
N HIS A 155 -6.85 8.54 17.77
CA HIS A 155 -7.94 9.31 17.20
C HIS A 155 -7.46 10.47 16.31
N HIS A 156 -6.18 10.82 16.36
CA HIS A 156 -5.59 11.89 15.56
C HIS A 156 -5.05 11.33 14.25
N VAL A 157 -5.63 11.77 13.14
CA VAL A 157 -5.24 11.34 11.79
C VAL A 157 -4.01 12.12 11.34
N LEU A 158 -2.96 11.40 10.98
CA LEU A 158 -1.71 11.94 10.45
C LEU A 158 -1.62 11.87 8.92
N GLY A 159 -2.29 10.88 8.34
CA GLY A 159 -2.12 10.52 6.94
C GLY A 159 -3.15 9.51 6.48
N TYR A 160 -3.01 9.12 5.22
CA TYR A 160 -3.81 8.08 4.62
C TYR A 160 -2.94 7.19 3.74
N LEU A 161 -3.14 5.88 3.83
CA LEU A 161 -2.43 4.90 3.03
C LEU A 161 -3.42 4.15 2.15
N GLY A 162 -3.28 4.28 0.83
CA GLY A 162 -4.05 3.54 -0.16
C GLY A 162 -3.20 2.55 -0.96
N ARG A 163 -3.87 1.71 -1.75
CA ARG A 163 -3.21 0.77 -2.69
C ARG A 163 -2.21 1.45 -3.63
N ARG A 164 -2.47 2.71 -4.03
CA ARG A 164 -1.56 3.47 -4.91
C ARG A 164 -0.22 3.74 -4.23
N ASN A 165 -0.21 4.07 -2.95
CA ASN A 165 1.01 4.30 -2.16
C ASN A 165 1.83 3.00 -2.05
N VAL A 166 1.15 1.88 -1.75
CA VAL A 166 1.79 0.55 -1.68
C VAL A 166 2.42 0.15 -3.03
N MET A 167 1.74 0.43 -4.15
CA MET A 167 2.30 0.16 -5.48
C MET A 167 3.45 1.11 -5.85
N ALA A 168 3.36 2.38 -5.47
CA ALA A 168 4.40 3.37 -5.74
C ALA A 168 5.73 3.01 -5.05
N ALA A 169 5.68 2.49 -3.83
CA ALA A 169 6.86 2.00 -3.11
C ALA A 169 7.65 0.96 -3.92
N ARG A 170 6.95 0.05 -4.60
CA ARG A 170 7.57 -0.97 -5.45
C ARG A 170 8.25 -0.37 -6.67
N LEU A 171 7.66 0.68 -7.27
CA LEU A 171 8.21 1.35 -8.44
C LEU A 171 9.47 2.18 -8.09
N HIS A 172 9.49 2.85 -6.95
CA HIS A 172 10.63 3.66 -6.51
C HIS A 172 11.90 2.81 -6.33
N ARG A 173 11.81 1.64 -5.69
CA ARG A 173 12.98 0.74 -5.54
C ARG A 173 13.43 0.09 -6.83
N MET A 174 12.51 -0.27 -7.74
CA MET A 174 12.89 -0.77 -9.07
C MET A 174 13.73 0.27 -9.85
N ASN A 175 13.47 1.55 -9.65
CA ASN A 175 14.21 2.62 -10.30
C ASN A 175 15.60 2.85 -9.66
N GLU A 176 15.72 2.64 -8.34
CA GLU A 176 17.00 2.69 -7.60
C GLU A 176 17.90 1.50 -7.95
N GLU A 177 17.34 0.29 -8.05
CA GLU A 177 18.05 -0.93 -8.46
C GLU A 177 18.42 -0.92 -9.96
N GLY A 178 17.71 -0.14 -10.76
CA GLY A 178 17.98 0.10 -12.18
C GLY A 178 19.31 0.82 -12.44
N ILE A 179 19.91 1.44 -11.42
CA ILE A 179 21.30 1.93 -11.46
C ILE A 179 22.22 0.74 -11.23
N ARG A 180 22.23 -0.21 -12.17
CA ARG A 180 23.29 -1.20 -12.28
C ARG A 180 24.58 -0.46 -12.52
N GLU A 181 25.42 -0.32 -11.49
CA GLU A 181 26.80 0.03 -11.70
C GLU A 181 27.38 -0.94 -12.74
N PRO A 182 27.90 -0.46 -13.87
CA PRO A 182 28.46 -1.35 -14.86
C PRO A 182 29.65 -2.06 -14.20
N GLY A 183 29.43 -3.33 -13.86
CA GLY A 183 30.45 -4.18 -13.27
C GLY A 183 31.73 -4.10 -14.09
N TRP A 184 32.86 -4.13 -13.39
CA TRP A 184 34.24 -3.98 -13.87
C TRP A 184 34.56 -4.74 -15.18
N VAL A 185 33.84 -5.82 -15.47
CA VAL A 185 33.96 -6.63 -16.70
C VAL A 185 33.64 -5.84 -17.98
N LYS A 186 32.69 -4.89 -17.94
CA LYS A 186 32.38 -4.04 -19.12
C LYS A 186 33.49 -3.05 -19.46
N ARG A 187 34.43 -2.79 -18.54
CA ARG A 187 35.55 -1.87 -18.74
C ARG A 187 36.71 -2.50 -19.53
N PHE A 188 36.79 -3.82 -19.61
CA PHE A 188 37.83 -4.53 -20.35
C PHE A 188 37.46 -4.84 -21.82
N SER A 189 36.19 -4.74 -22.19
CA SER A 189 35.73 -5.07 -23.56
C SER A 189 35.89 -3.93 -24.58
N ARG A 190 36.54 -2.81 -24.23
CA ARG A 190 36.71 -1.64 -25.12
C ARG A 190 38.15 -1.35 -25.55
N ALA A 191 39.08 -2.25 -25.30
CA ALA A 191 40.45 -2.14 -25.77
C ALA A 191 40.78 -3.25 -26.77
N HIS A 192 40.27 -3.13 -28.00
CA HIS A 192 40.83 -3.73 -29.21
C HIS A 192 40.31 -3.00 -30.44
#